data_AF-A0A0B8NU40-F1
#
_entry.id   AF-A0A0B8NU40-F1
#
_cell.length_a   1.000
_cell.length_b   1.000
_cell.length_c   1.000
_cell.angle_alpha   90.00
_cell.angle_beta   90.00
_cell.angle_gamma   90.00
#
_symmetry.space_group_name_H-M   'P 1'
#
loop_
_entity.id
_entity.type
_entity.pdbx_description
1 polymer ?
#
loop_
_entity_poly.entity_id
_entity_poly.type
_entity_poly.pdbx_seq_one_letter_code
_entity_poly.pdbx_strand_id
1 'polypeptide(L)'
;MARYAVEQESGINNIIAAAGSSPAYFFLFMEAMQKEAQAQGFSEETARELVQQSALGAAQMVVANPQLDLETLRAQVTSKGGTTAQAIETFKDHKLPDTVSAAMRAAIKRAEEMESLF
;
A
#
# COMPACT_ATOMS: atom_id res chain seq x y z
N MET A 1 5.04 8.54 14.49
CA MET A 1 4.53 7.28 15.06
C MET A 1 3.18 7.56 15.70
N ALA A 2 2.08 7.19 15.03
CA ALA A 2 0.74 7.40 15.56
C ALA A 2 0.53 6.51 16.80
N ARG A 3 0.31 7.15 17.95
CA ARG A 3 -0.08 6.49 19.20
C ARG A 3 -1.57 6.13 19.09
N TYR A 4 -1.86 4.92 18.62
CA TYR A 4 -3.16 4.29 18.86
C TYR A 4 -3.02 3.55 20.20
N ALA A 5 -3.64 4.10 21.25
CA ALA A 5 -3.72 3.45 22.54
C ALA A 5 -4.59 2.21 22.40
N VAL A 6 -4.00 1.07 22.75
CA VAL A 6 -4.60 -0.25 22.74
C VAL A 6 -5.53 -0.36 23.94
N GLU A 7 -6.81 -0.03 23.75
CA GLU A 7 -7.87 -0.29 24.73
C GLU A 7 -8.76 -1.45 24.27
N GLN A 8 -8.16 -2.62 24.12
CA GLN A 8 -8.77 -3.97 24.16
C GLN A 8 -7.69 -4.96 23.70
N GLU A 9 -7.41 -6.01 24.47
CA GLU A 9 -6.44 -7.06 24.11
C GLU A 9 -6.75 -7.70 22.73
N SER A 10 -8.00 -7.65 22.25
CA SER A 10 -8.38 -8.07 20.88
C SER A 10 -7.91 -7.13 19.77
N GLY A 11 -7.52 -5.89 20.08
CA GLY A 11 -7.03 -4.90 19.12
C GLY A 11 -5.55 -5.09 18.76
N ILE A 12 -4.77 -5.74 19.63
CA ILE A 12 -3.33 -5.96 19.43
C ILE A 12 -3.08 -6.81 18.18
N ASN A 13 -3.85 -7.87 17.97
CA ASN A 13 -3.66 -8.79 16.83
C ASN A 13 -3.98 -8.13 15.49
N ASN A 14 -4.99 -7.25 15.45
CA ASN A 14 -5.33 -6.46 14.27
C ASN A 14 -4.27 -5.39 13.96
N ILE A 15 -3.67 -4.78 14.99
CA ILE A 15 -2.66 -3.74 14.84
C ILE A 15 -1.30 -4.34 14.45
N ILE A 16 -0.93 -5.52 14.95
CA ILE A 16 0.36 -6.17 14.67
C ILE A 16 0.40 -6.79 13.26
N ALA A 17 -0.66 -7.46 12.81
CA ALA A 17 -0.73 -7.99 11.45
C ALA A 17 -0.83 -6.88 10.39
N ALA A 18 -1.49 -5.76 10.70
CA ALA A 18 -1.60 -4.61 9.82
C ALA A 18 -0.34 -3.72 9.81
N ALA A 19 0.35 -3.53 10.94
CA ALA A 19 1.51 -2.62 11.01
C ALA A 19 2.85 -3.32 10.73
N GLY A 20 3.04 -4.58 11.15
CA GLY A 20 4.32 -5.28 10.98
C GLY A 20 4.60 -5.70 9.54
N SER A 21 3.59 -6.24 8.86
CA SER A 21 3.72 -6.79 7.51
C SER A 21 3.49 -5.76 6.40
N SER A 22 2.87 -4.62 6.71
CA SER A 22 2.48 -3.65 5.67
C SER A 22 3.63 -3.03 4.88
N PRO A 23 4.83 -2.77 5.43
CA PRO A 23 5.95 -2.32 4.61
C PRO A 23 6.26 -3.29 3.47
N ALA A 24 6.14 -4.60 3.69
CA ALA A 24 6.37 -5.60 2.65
C ALA A 24 5.35 -5.51 1.50
N TYR A 25 4.10 -5.12 1.78
CA TYR A 25 3.09 -4.94 0.74
C TYR A 25 3.45 -3.76 -0.18
N PHE A 26 3.93 -2.66 0.41
CA PHE A 26 4.43 -1.52 -0.35
C PHE A 26 5.69 -1.89 -1.13
N PHE A 27 6.63 -2.62 -0.53
CA PHE A 27 7.84 -3.07 -1.24
C PHE A 27 7.52 -3.97 -2.42
N LEU A 28 6.56 -4.89 -2.29
CA LEU A 28 6.12 -5.74 -3.40
C LEU A 28 5.50 -4.90 -4.54
N PHE A 29 4.68 -3.91 -4.20
CA PHE A 29 4.11 -3.00 -5.20
C PHE A 29 5.18 -2.16 -5.90
N MET A 30 6.12 -1.59 -5.14
CA MET A 30 7.25 -0.83 -5.67
C MET A 30 8.17 -1.70 -6.55
N GLU A 31 8.43 -2.95 -6.15
CA GLU A 31 9.22 -3.90 -6.94
C GLU A 31 8.55 -4.15 -8.30
N ALA A 32 7.23 -4.36 -8.32
CA ALA A 32 6.48 -4.54 -9.57
C ALA A 32 6.57 -3.30 -10.46
N MET A 33 6.43 -2.10 -9.89
CA MET A 33 6.61 -0.83 -10.63
C MET A 33 8.03 -0.67 -11.19
N GLN A 34 9.06 -1.01 -10.40
CA GLN A 34 10.45 -0.90 -10.82
C GLN A 34 10.75 -1.85 -11.99
N LYS A 35 10.26 -3.11 -11.91
CA LYS A 35 10.41 -4.09 -12.99
C LYS A 35 9.73 -3.62 -14.28
N GLU A 36 8.56 -3.02 -14.18
CA GLU A 36 7.86 -2.45 -15.35
C GLU A 36 8.62 -1.26 -15.94
N ALA A 37 9.15 -0.35 -15.12
CA ALA A 37 9.99 0.74 -15.62
C ALA A 37 11.26 0.21 -16.31
N GLN A 38 11.91 -0.82 -15.75
CA GLN A 38 13.04 -1.48 -16.41
C GLN A 38 12.65 -2.09 -17.76
N ALA A 39 11.47 -2.72 -17.85
CA ALA A 39 10.95 -3.27 -19.10
C ALA A 39 10.68 -2.18 -20.17
N GLN A 40 10.40 -0.95 -19.73
CA GLN A 40 10.27 0.23 -20.60
C GLN A 40 11.62 0.87 -20.98
N GLY A 41 12.74 0.30 -20.52
CA GLY A 41 14.09 0.71 -20.92
C GLY A 41 14.84 1.59 -19.92
N PHE A 42 14.28 1.84 -18.74
CA PHE A 42 15.01 2.54 -17.68
C PHE A 42 16.10 1.63 -17.07
N SER A 43 17.22 2.23 -16.66
CA SER A 43 18.22 1.51 -15.86
C SER A 43 17.63 1.11 -14.50
N GLU A 44 18.21 0.12 -13.84
CA GLU A 44 17.80 -0.27 -12.49
C GLU A 44 17.84 0.90 -11.50
N GLU A 45 18.91 1.68 -11.54
CA GLU A 45 19.09 2.85 -10.68
C GLU A 45 17.99 3.89 -10.91
N THR A 46 17.77 4.29 -12.17
CA THR A 46 16.73 5.28 -12.52
C THR A 46 15.33 4.76 -12.19
N ALA A 47 15.02 3.50 -12.52
CA ALA A 47 13.73 2.90 -12.20
C ALA A 47 13.47 2.88 -10.69
N ARG A 48 14.48 2.51 -9.90
CA ARG A 48 14.41 2.51 -8.43
C ARG A 48 14.15 3.91 -7.89
N GLU A 49 14.90 4.91 -8.35
CA GLU A 49 14.75 6.30 -7.92
C GLU A 49 13.35 6.85 -8.22
N LEU A 50 12.84 6.63 -9.44
CA LEU A 50 11.52 7.09 -9.86
C LEU A 50 10.41 6.52 -8.97
N VAL A 51 10.45 5.20 -8.72
CA VAL A 51 9.44 4.53 -7.88
C VAL A 51 9.57 4.96 -6.41
N GLN A 52 10.80 5.06 -5.90
CA GLN A 52 11.06 5.50 -4.53
C GLN A 52 10.54 6.92 -4.28
N GLN A 53 10.83 7.88 -5.17
CA GLN A 53 10.37 9.25 -5.02
C GLN A 53 8.85 9.36 -5.14
N SER A 54 8.25 8.58 -6.05
CA SER A 54 6.79 8.51 -6.19
C SER A 54 6.12 8.00 -4.91
N ALA A 55 6.64 6.92 -4.33
CA ALA A 55 6.13 6.36 -3.08
C ALA A 55 6.32 7.33 -1.90
N LEU A 56 7.50 7.95 -1.79
CA LEU A 56 7.78 8.94 -0.74
C LEU A 56 6.86 10.15 -0.84
N GLY A 57 6.69 10.71 -2.03
CA GLY A 57 5.81 11.86 -2.27
C GLY A 57 4.35 11.54 -1.93
N ALA A 58 3.86 10.36 -2.31
CA ALA A 58 2.53 9.90 -1.94
C ALA A 58 2.36 9.81 -0.42
N ALA A 59 3.29 9.18 0.29
CA ALA A 59 3.25 9.08 1.74
C ALA A 59 3.31 10.46 2.43
N GLN A 60 4.15 11.36 1.93
CA GLN A 60 4.25 12.73 2.42
C GLN A 60 2.95 13.51 2.21
N MET A 61 2.27 13.37 1.06
CA MET A 61 0.98 13.99 0.82
C MET A 61 -0.09 13.53 1.82
N VAL A 62 -0.11 12.25 2.16
CA VAL A 62 -1.03 11.71 3.18
C VAL A 62 -0.75 12.33 4.54
N VAL A 63 0.52 12.36 4.96
CA VAL A 63 0.92 12.93 6.26
C VAL A 63 0.62 14.44 6.33
N ALA A 64 0.84 15.16 5.24
CA ALA A 64 0.63 16.60 5.17
C ALA A 64 -0.85 17.02 5.12
N ASN A 65 -1.76 16.11 4.79
CA ASN A 65 -3.19 16.40 4.60
C ASN A 65 -4.08 15.47 5.45
N PRO A 66 -3.98 15.49 6.79
CA PRO A 66 -4.72 14.58 7.68
C PRO A 66 -6.25 14.76 7.62
N GLN A 67 -6.72 15.89 7.09
CA GLN A 67 -8.14 16.19 6.90
C GLN A 67 -8.75 15.58 5.63
N LEU A 68 -7.91 15.09 4.71
CA LEU A 68 -8.37 14.48 3.46
C LEU A 68 -8.29 12.97 3.57
N ASP A 69 -9.31 12.27 3.09
CA ASP A 69 -9.23 10.82 2.92
C ASP A 69 -8.31 10.44 1.75
N LEU A 70 -7.86 9.19 1.75
CA LEU A 70 -6.95 8.66 0.71
C LEU A 70 -7.60 8.64 -0.68
N GLU A 71 -8.92 8.48 -0.74
CA GLU A 71 -9.67 8.50 -2.00
C GLU A 71 -9.61 9.88 -2.66
N THR A 72 -9.80 10.93 -1.87
CA THR A 72 -9.69 12.33 -2.29
C THR A 72 -8.28 12.65 -2.74
N LEU A 73 -7.25 12.24 -1.98
CA LEU A 73 -5.86 12.41 -2.38
C LEU A 73 -5.55 11.71 -3.71
N ARG A 74 -6.03 10.48 -3.91
CA ARG A 74 -5.91 9.76 -5.19
C ARG A 74 -6.63 10.51 -6.31
N ALA A 75 -7.84 11.02 -6.07
CA ALA A 75 -8.61 11.75 -7.07
C ALA A 75 -7.92 13.06 -7.50
N GLN A 76 -7.28 13.78 -6.57
CA GLN A 76 -6.56 15.02 -6.87
C GLN A 76 -5.38 14.83 -7.84
N VAL A 77 -4.76 13.65 -7.85
CA VAL A 77 -3.68 13.30 -8.79
C VAL A 77 -4.16 12.51 -10.01
N THR A 78 -5.47 12.36 -10.19
CA THR A 78 -6.09 11.59 -11.28
C THR A 78 -6.94 12.50 -12.16
N SER A 79 -6.40 12.94 -13.30
CA SER A 79 -7.19 13.67 -14.30
C SER A 79 -8.15 12.74 -15.05
N LYS A 80 -9.40 13.19 -15.25
CA LYS A 80 -10.42 12.42 -15.99
C LYS A 80 -9.94 12.15 -17.41
N GLY A 81 -9.91 10.86 -17.81
CA GLY A 81 -9.44 10.43 -19.13
C GLY A 81 -7.91 10.48 -19.31
N GLY A 82 -7.14 10.78 -18.27
CA GLY A 82 -5.68 10.75 -18.29
C GLY A 82 -5.09 9.35 -18.10
N THR A 83 -3.77 9.25 -18.22
CA THR A 83 -3.02 7.99 -18.06
C THR A 83 -3.19 7.39 -16.66
N THR A 84 -3.18 8.22 -15.61
CA THR A 84 -3.43 7.78 -14.22
C THR A 84 -4.82 7.15 -14.07
N ALA A 85 -5.84 7.73 -14.70
CA ALA A 85 -7.19 7.20 -14.62
C ALA A 85 -7.26 5.80 -15.23
N GLN A 86 -6.63 5.60 -16.40
CA GLN A 86 -6.57 4.28 -17.03
C GLN A 86 -5.85 3.25 -16.16
N ALA A 87 -4.74 3.61 -15.51
CA ALA A 87 -4.02 2.72 -14.61
C ALA A 87 -4.87 2.31 -13.39
N ILE A 88 -5.58 3.27 -12.78
CA ILE A 88 -6.47 3.02 -11.65
C ILE A 88 -7.64 2.10 -12.02
N GLU A 89 -8.27 2.31 -13.18
CA GLU A 89 -9.34 1.41 -13.65
C GLU A 89 -8.79 0.01 -13.93
N THR A 90 -7.62 -0.13 -14.56
CA THR A 90 -6.96 -1.43 -14.72
C THR A 90 -6.74 -2.13 -13.39
N PHE A 91 -6.26 -1.43 -12.35
CA PHE A 91 -6.09 -2.02 -11.02
C PHE A 91 -7.41 -2.49 -10.39
N LYS A 92 -8.50 -1.74 -10.58
CA LYS A 92 -9.83 -2.13 -10.09
C LYS A 92 -10.38 -3.35 -10.83
N ASP A 93 -10.21 -3.40 -12.14
CA ASP A 93 -10.64 -4.53 -12.98
C ASP A 93 -9.93 -5.82 -12.57
N HIS A 94 -8.64 -5.72 -12.23
CA HIS A 94 -7.84 -6.81 -11.68
C HIS A 94 -8.07 -7.05 -10.19
N LYS A 95 -9.11 -6.46 -9.59
CA LYS A 95 -9.55 -6.72 -8.21
C LYS A 95 -8.46 -6.44 -7.18
N LEU A 96 -7.66 -5.40 -7.39
CA LEU A 96 -6.64 -5.00 -6.42
C LEU A 96 -7.21 -4.77 -4.99
N PRO A 97 -8.36 -4.07 -4.80
CA PRO A 97 -8.92 -3.90 -3.45
C PRO A 97 -9.26 -5.22 -2.75
N ASP A 98 -9.86 -6.16 -3.49
CA ASP A 98 -10.23 -7.48 -2.96
C ASP A 98 -8.98 -8.30 -2.62
N THR A 99 -7.95 -8.22 -3.47
CA THR A 99 -6.66 -8.89 -3.27
C THR A 99 -5.96 -8.39 -2.01
N VAL A 100 -5.90 -7.06 -1.81
CA VAL A 100 -5.32 -6.47 -0.59
C VAL A 100 -6.11 -6.90 0.64
N SER A 101 -7.45 -6.86 0.59
CA SER A 101 -8.29 -7.30 1.69
C SER A 101 -8.06 -8.77 2.05
N ALA A 102 -7.95 -9.65 1.04
CA ALA A 102 -7.65 -11.07 1.24
C ALA A 102 -6.26 -11.29 1.83
N ALA A 103 -5.23 -10.59 1.33
CA ALA A 103 -3.86 -10.69 1.84
C ALA A 103 -3.76 -10.25 3.31
N MET A 104 -4.40 -9.15 3.68
CA MET A 104 -4.43 -8.68 5.07
C MET A 104 -5.14 -9.67 6.00
N ARG A 105 -6.28 -10.23 5.58
CA ARG A 105 -6.99 -11.28 6.33
C ARG A 105 -6.16 -12.55 6.49
N ALA A 106 -5.40 -12.93 5.46
CA ALA A 106 -4.50 -14.08 5.54
C ALA A 106 -3.37 -13.85 6.57
N ALA A 107 -2.81 -12.64 6.62
CA ALA A 107 -1.80 -12.28 7.63
C ALA A 107 -2.37 -12.32 9.06
N ILE A 108 -3.60 -11.80 9.27
CA ILE A 108 -4.30 -11.87 10.56
C ILE A 108 -4.53 -13.32 10.98
N LYS A 109 -5.13 -14.13 10.09
CA LYS A 109 -5.37 -15.55 10.34
C LYS A 109 -4.08 -16.27 10.72
N ARG A 110 -2.97 -15.96 10.05
CA ARG A 110 -1.68 -16.57 10.37
C ARG A 110 -1.16 -16.17 11.75
N ALA A 111 -1.33 -14.91 12.15
CA ALA A 111 -0.97 -14.45 13.48
C ALA A 111 -1.77 -15.19 14.56
N GLU A 112 -3.08 -15.34 14.37
CA GLU A 112 -3.96 -16.09 15.28
C GLU A 112 -3.57 -17.57 15.39
N GLU A 113 -3.25 -18.22 14.26
CA GLU A 113 -2.72 -19.59 14.24
C GLU A 113 -1.42 -19.71 15.03
N MET A 114 -0.51 -18.73 14.89
CA MET A 114 0.77 -18.72 15.59
C MET A 114 0.61 -18.52 17.11
N GLU A 115 -0.33 -17.70 17.55
CA GLU A 115 -0.63 -17.49 18.97
C GLU A 115 -1.26 -18.72 19.61
N SER A 116 -2.12 -19.44 18.90
CA SER A 116 -2.76 -20.68 19.40
C SER A 116 -1.80 -21.86 19.63
N LEU A 117 -0.53 -21.72 19.20
CA LEU A 117 0.53 -22.72 19.36
C LEU A 117 1.36 -22.50 20.64
N PHE A 118 1.08 -21.44 21.40
CA PHE A 118 1.74 -21.09 22.66
C PHE A 118 0.73 -21.06 23.82
#